data_AF-A0A380EPU8-F1
#
_entry.id   AF-A0A380EPU8-F1
#
_cell.length_a   1.000
_cell.length_b   1.000
_cell.length_c   1.000
_cell.angle_alpha   90.00
_cell.angle_beta   90.00
_cell.angle_gamma   90.00
#
_symmetry.space_group_name_H-M   'P 1'
#
loop_
_entity.id
_entity.type
_entity.pdbx_description
1 polymer ?
#
loop_
_entity_poly.entity_id
_entity_poly.type
_entity_poly.pdbx_seq_one_letter_code
_entity_poly.pdbx_strand_id
1 'polypeptide(L)'
;MSAIVGRKEIMNCLEAPAHLFTTGANPVSCEAALATIQMIEDQSLLQASAEKGEYVRKRMDQWVSKYNSVGDVRGKGLSIGIDIVSDKKLKNVMPVRHLKFVITALSMA
;
A
#
# COMPACT_ATOMS: atom_id res chain seq x y z
N MET A 1 6.14 15.65 4.78
CA MET A 1 6.09 15.62 6.25
C MET A 1 6.19 14.18 6.71
N SER A 2 6.94 13.91 7.77
CA SER A 2 6.95 12.63 8.47
C SER A 2 6.80 12.88 9.97
N ALA A 3 6.42 11.86 10.72
CA ALA A 3 6.29 11.93 12.16
C ALA A 3 6.77 10.63 12.80
N ILE A 4 7.30 10.74 14.02
CA ILE A 4 7.51 9.61 14.92
C ILE A 4 6.41 9.70 15.97
N VAL A 5 5.60 8.65 16.08
CA VAL A 5 4.52 8.57 17.07
C VAL A 5 4.85 7.42 18.01
N GLY A 6 4.85 7.69 19.31
CA GLY A 6 5.22 6.74 20.34
C GLY A 6 4.56 7.05 21.67
N ARG A 7 4.68 6.13 22.63
CA ARG A 7 4.18 6.34 24.00
C ARG A 7 4.96 7.45 24.70
N LYS A 8 4.31 8.17 25.61
CA LYS A 8 4.87 9.34 26.29
C LYS A 8 6.18 9.02 27.00
N GLU A 9 6.25 7.90 27.71
CA GLU A 9 7.44 7.45 28.45
C GLU A 9 8.63 7.14 27.54
N ILE A 10 8.39 6.74 26.28
CA ILE A 10 9.43 6.52 25.28
C ILE A 10 9.86 7.85 24.67
N MET A 11 8.90 8.71 24.29
CA MET A 11 9.21 9.99 23.64
C MET A 11 9.94 10.98 24.57
N ASN A 12 9.68 10.90 25.89
CA ASN A 12 10.31 11.76 26.90
C ASN A 12 11.74 11.34 27.27
N CYS A 13 12.29 10.27 26.69
CA CYS A 13 13.67 9.85 26.98
C CYS A 13 14.72 10.72 26.26
N LEU A 14 14.30 11.56 25.31
CA LEU A 14 15.16 12.46 24.55
C LEU A 14 14.92 13.91 24.96
N GLU A 15 15.99 14.62 25.29
CA GLU A 15 15.96 16.07 25.55
C GLU A 15 16.27 16.87 24.29
N ALA A 16 15.90 18.15 24.28
CA ALA A 16 16.28 19.04 23.19
C ALA A 16 17.82 19.26 23.18
N PRO A 17 18.48 19.27 22.01
CA PRO A 17 17.95 19.21 20.64
C PRO A 17 18.11 17.83 19.96
N ALA A 18 18.03 16.71 20.70
CA ALA A 18 18.47 15.39 20.22
C ALA A 18 17.86 14.93 18.88
N HIS A 19 16.64 15.36 18.54
CA HIS A 19 16.00 15.01 17.27
C HIS A 19 15.15 16.19 16.75
N LEU A 20 15.79 17.08 15.98
CA LEU A 20 15.12 18.19 15.31
C LEU A 20 15.62 18.36 13.88
N PHE A 21 14.77 18.93 13.03
CA PHE A 21 15.11 19.28 11.66
C PHE A 21 14.54 20.67 11.35
N THR A 22 15.37 21.56 10.82
CA THR A 22 15.02 22.96 10.56
C THR A 22 13.74 23.12 9.72
N THR A 23 13.47 22.19 8.80
CA THR A 23 12.32 22.23 7.88
C THR A 23 11.33 21.09 8.08
N GLY A 24 11.51 20.24 9.12
CA GLY A 24 10.77 18.99 9.29
C GLY A 24 9.25 19.14 9.47
N ALA A 25 8.82 20.24 10.10
CA ALA A 25 7.42 20.58 10.36
C ALA A 25 7.12 22.05 10.02
N ASN A 26 7.52 22.49 8.82
CA ASN A 26 7.21 23.84 8.36
C ASN A 26 5.69 24.06 8.21
N PRO A 27 5.18 25.29 8.39
CA PRO A 27 3.74 25.57 8.39
C PRO A 27 3.00 25.13 7.12
N VAL A 28 3.63 25.27 5.95
CA VAL A 28 3.05 24.84 4.66
C VAL A 28 2.83 23.32 4.64
N SER A 29 3.79 22.56 5.14
CA SER A 29 3.66 21.10 5.23
C SER A 29 2.64 20.67 6.28
N CYS A 30 2.48 21.43 7.37
CA CYS A 30 1.44 21.20 8.38
C CYS A 30 0.05 21.39 7.76
N GLU A 31 -0.17 22.49 7.04
CA GLU A 31 -1.46 22.78 6.41
C GLU A 31 -1.82 21.71 5.36
N ALA A 32 -0.86 21.31 4.54
CA ALA A 32 -1.06 20.23 3.57
C ALA A 32 -1.42 18.89 4.25
N ALA A 33 -0.80 18.58 5.40
CA ALA A 33 -1.11 17.38 6.16
C ALA A 33 -2.52 17.43 6.78
N LEU A 34 -2.92 18.57 7.35
CA LEU A 34 -4.26 18.78 7.89
C LEU A 34 -5.33 18.65 6.81
N ALA A 35 -5.15 19.31 5.66
CA ALA A 35 -6.07 19.20 4.53
C ALA A 35 -6.16 17.76 4.00
N THR A 36 -5.05 17.00 4.01
CA THR A 36 -5.04 15.58 3.62
C THR A 36 -5.87 14.73 4.59
N ILE A 37 -5.68 14.92 5.91
CA ILE A 37 -6.44 14.20 6.94
C ILE A 37 -7.93 14.54 6.83
N GLN A 38 -8.26 15.83 6.71
CA GLN A 38 -9.64 16.30 6.56
C GLN A 38 -10.30 15.69 5.32
N MET A 39 -9.61 15.62 4.19
CA MET A 39 -10.12 14.95 3.00
C MET A 39 -10.39 13.46 3.22
N ILE A 40 -9.51 12.75 3.94
CA ILE A 40 -9.69 11.33 4.27
C ILE A 40 -10.96 11.12 5.09
N GLU A 41 -11.23 12.01 6.04
CA GLU A 41 -12.42 11.97 6.91
C GLU A 41 -13.70 12.38 6.16
N ASP A 42 -13.72 13.59 5.58
CA ASP A 42 -14.89 14.18 4.93
C ASP A 42 -15.42 13.34 3.77
N GLN A 43 -14.51 12.71 3.02
CA GLN A 43 -14.88 11.85 1.88
C GLN A 43 -14.96 10.36 2.25
N SER A 44 -14.84 10.00 3.54
CA SER A 44 -14.91 8.62 4.02
C SER A 44 -13.97 7.67 3.26
N LEU A 45 -12.75 8.13 2.95
CA LEU A 45 -11.84 7.40 2.04
C LEU A 45 -11.39 6.05 2.59
N LEU A 46 -11.34 5.89 3.92
CA LEU A 46 -11.05 4.60 4.55
C LEU A 46 -12.10 3.54 4.21
N GLN A 47 -13.39 3.91 4.31
CA GLN A 47 -14.49 3.01 3.97
C GLN A 47 -14.51 2.73 2.46
N ALA A 48 -14.35 3.76 1.64
CA ALA A 48 -14.26 3.60 0.19
C ALA A 48 -13.11 2.66 -0.22
N SER A 49 -11.97 2.73 0.48
CA SER A 49 -10.82 1.83 0.26
C SER A 49 -11.16 0.37 0.62
N ALA A 50 -11.90 0.14 1.71
CA ALA A 50 -12.36 -1.20 2.08
C ALA A 50 -13.32 -1.78 1.04
N GLU A 51 -14.38 -1.06 0.68
CA GLU A 51 -15.41 -1.51 -0.26
C GLU A 51 -14.84 -1.77 -1.67
N LYS A 52 -14.06 -0.82 -2.21
CA LYS A 52 -13.41 -0.98 -3.51
C LYS A 52 -12.35 -2.08 -3.47
N GLY A 53 -11.64 -2.22 -2.36
CA GLY A 53 -10.69 -3.30 -2.13
C GLY A 53 -11.36 -4.68 -2.23
N GLU A 54 -12.49 -4.88 -1.56
CA GLU A 54 -13.27 -6.12 -1.64
C GLU A 54 -13.75 -6.41 -3.06
N TYR A 55 -14.25 -5.39 -3.77
CA TYR A 55 -14.64 -5.52 -5.17
C TYR A 55 -13.48 -6.01 -6.06
N VAL A 56 -12.30 -5.38 -5.93
CA VAL A 56 -11.11 -5.76 -6.69
C VAL A 56 -10.64 -7.16 -6.31
N ARG A 57 -10.61 -7.48 -5.01
CA ARG A 57 -10.24 -8.82 -4.50
C ARG A 57 -11.12 -9.91 -5.06
N LYS A 58 -12.44 -9.73 -5.05
CA LYS A 58 -13.39 -10.72 -5.58
C LYS A 58 -13.10 -11.08 -7.04
N ARG A 59 -12.64 -10.12 -7.85
CA ARG A 59 -12.22 -10.37 -9.24
C ARG A 59 -10.86 -11.05 -9.32
N MET A 60 -9.87 -10.56 -8.58
CA MET A 60 -8.50 -11.05 -8.66
C MET A 60 -8.32 -12.43 -8.02
N ASP A 61 -9.10 -12.81 -7.02
CA ASP A 61 -9.01 -14.13 -6.39
C ASP A 61 -9.30 -15.26 -7.39
N GLN A 62 -10.15 -14.99 -8.39
CA GLN A 62 -10.45 -15.90 -9.49
C GLN A 62 -9.24 -16.10 -10.42
N TRP A 63 -8.28 -15.17 -10.43
CA TRP A 63 -7.10 -15.25 -11.28
C TRP A 63 -6.14 -16.35 -10.84
N VAL A 64 -6.13 -16.67 -9.54
CA VAL A 64 -5.30 -17.77 -9.00
C VAL A 64 -5.70 -19.10 -9.62
N SER A 65 -6.97 -19.36 -9.89
CA SER A 65 -7.40 -20.56 -10.61
C SER A 65 -7.29 -20.40 -12.13
N LYS A 66 -7.53 -19.20 -12.67
CA LYS A 66 -7.58 -18.94 -14.12
C LYS A 66 -6.21 -18.90 -14.81
N TYR A 67 -5.18 -18.35 -14.17
CA TYR A 67 -3.87 -18.10 -14.79
C TYR A 67 -2.75 -18.88 -14.10
N ASN A 68 -1.96 -19.62 -14.87
CA ASN A 68 -0.82 -20.37 -14.32
C ASN A 68 0.30 -19.48 -13.77
N SER A 69 0.40 -18.25 -14.28
CA SER A 69 1.37 -17.26 -13.83
C SER A 69 0.98 -16.52 -12.55
N VAL A 70 -0.25 -16.65 -12.07
CA VAL A 70 -0.72 -16.01 -10.83
C VAL A 70 -0.64 -17.00 -9.68
N GLY A 71 0.28 -16.78 -8.74
CA GLY A 71 0.51 -17.67 -7.60
C GLY A 71 -0.47 -17.39 -6.46
N ASP A 72 -0.53 -16.14 -6.02
CA ASP A 72 -1.37 -15.69 -4.91
C ASP A 72 -1.78 -14.22 -5.12
N VAL A 73 -2.86 -13.82 -4.46
CA VAL A 73 -3.29 -12.43 -4.37
C VAL A 73 -3.35 -12.08 -2.90
N ARG A 74 -2.68 -11.01 -2.47
CA ARG A 74 -2.58 -10.56 -1.07
C ARG A 74 -2.84 -9.06 -0.92
N GLY A 75 -3.08 -8.61 0.31
CA GLY A 75 -3.29 -7.19 0.61
C GLY A 75 -4.61 -6.88 1.33
N LYS A 76 -4.85 -5.60 1.61
CA LYS A 76 -6.03 -5.11 2.33
C LYS A 76 -6.44 -3.73 1.81
N GLY A 77 -7.75 -3.49 1.67
CA GLY A 77 -8.28 -2.29 1.04
C GLY A 77 -7.73 -2.15 -0.38
N LEU A 78 -7.31 -0.94 -0.76
CA LEU A 78 -6.68 -0.67 -2.05
C LEU A 78 -5.17 -0.95 -2.10
N SER A 79 -4.57 -1.49 -1.05
CA SER A 79 -3.19 -2.00 -1.09
C SER A 79 -3.22 -3.48 -1.42
N ILE A 80 -3.14 -3.82 -2.71
CA ILE A 80 -3.27 -5.20 -3.23
C ILE A 80 -2.01 -5.54 -4.02
N GLY A 81 -1.46 -6.73 -3.76
CA GLY A 81 -0.33 -7.32 -4.47
C GLY A 81 -0.70 -8.67 -5.09
N ILE A 82 -0.14 -8.96 -6.25
CA ILE A 82 -0.30 -10.23 -6.96
C ILE A 82 1.08 -10.85 -7.13
N ASP A 83 1.22 -12.10 -6.69
CA ASP A 83 2.45 -12.85 -6.87
C ASP A 83 2.47 -13.45 -8.28
N ILE A 84 3.46 -13.05 -9.08
CA ILE A 84 3.67 -13.56 -10.43
C ILE A 84 4.76 -14.63 -10.40
N VAL A 85 4.40 -15.86 -10.78
CA VAL A 85 5.25 -17.05 -10.67
C VAL A 85 5.41 -17.76 -12.01
N SER A 86 6.54 -18.45 -12.19
CA SER A 86 6.73 -19.36 -13.33
C SER A 86 6.10 -20.73 -13.11
N ASP A 87 6.00 -21.17 -11.84
CA ASP A 87 5.38 -22.42 -11.42
C ASP A 87 4.71 -22.23 -10.04
N LYS A 88 3.42 -22.57 -9.96
CA LYS A 88 2.61 -22.47 -8.74
C LYS A 88 3.06 -23.40 -7.62
N LYS A 89 3.56 -24.59 -7.93
CA LYS A 89 3.98 -25.59 -6.94
C LYS A 89 5.30 -25.19 -6.28
N LEU A 90 6.23 -24.69 -7.09
CA LEU A 90 7.55 -24.27 -6.62
C LEU A 90 7.57 -22.84 -6.08
N LYS A 91 6.50 -22.06 -6.33
CA LYS A 91 6.41 -20.62 -6.01
C LYS A 91 7.62 -19.82 -6.51
N ASN A 92 8.23 -20.26 -7.61
CA ASN A 92 9.37 -19.59 -8.19
C ASN A 92 8.91 -18.24 -8.76
N VAL A 93 9.46 -17.16 -8.21
CA VAL A 93 9.16 -15.80 -8.67
C VAL A 93 9.56 -15.68 -10.13
N MET A 94 8.64 -15.18 -10.95
CA MET A 94 8.89 -15.03 -12.38
C MET A 94 9.94 -13.93 -12.59
N PRO A 95 11.01 -14.15 -13.39
CA PRO A 95 12.03 -13.13 -13.61
C PRO A 95 11.44 -11.86 -14.22
N VAL A 96 11.90 -10.69 -13.76
CA VAL A 96 11.35 -9.35 -14.09
C VAL A 96 11.25 -9.09 -15.60
N ARG A 97 12.15 -9.67 -16.41
CA ARG A 97 12.13 -9.55 -17.89
C ARG A 97 10.83 -10.06 -18.53
N HIS A 98 10.17 -11.04 -17.90
CA HIS A 98 8.92 -11.64 -18.41
C HIS A 98 7.66 -10.98 -17.84
N LEU A 99 7.77 -10.16 -16.79
CA LEU A 99 6.61 -9.55 -16.13
C LEU A 99 5.84 -8.59 -17.05
N LYS A 100 6.53 -7.85 -17.93
CA LYS A 100 5.89 -6.90 -18.85
C LYS A 100 4.81 -7.56 -19.73
N PHE A 101 5.06 -8.76 -20.23
CA PHE A 101 4.09 -9.47 -21.07
C PHE A 101 2.87 -9.95 -20.27
N VAL A 102 3.09 -10.42 -19.04
CA VAL A 102 2.03 -10.92 -18.16
C VAL A 102 1.12 -9.78 -17.69
N ILE A 103 1.68 -8.63 -17.31
CA ILE A 103 0.89 -7.48 -16.85
C ILE A 103 -0.03 -6.96 -17.97
N THR A 104 0.49 -6.84 -19.20
CA THR A 104 -0.32 -6.42 -20.36
C THR A 104 -1.44 -7.41 -20.67
N ALA A 105 -1.19 -8.72 -20.57
CA ALA A 105 -2.22 -9.74 -20.77
C ALA A 105 -3.30 -9.71 -19.67
N LEU A 106 -2.92 -9.45 -18.42
CA LEU A 106 -3.85 -9.33 -17.30
C LEU A 106 -4.69 -8.05 -17.38
N SER A 107 -4.15 -6.95 -17.91
CA SER A 107 -4.90 -5.69 -18.06
C SER A 107 -5.97 -5.74 -19.17
N MET A 108 -5.89 -6.71 -20.08
CA MET A 108 -6.84 -6.90 -21.18
C MET A 108 -7.98 -7.87 -20.84
N ALA A 109 -8.04 -8.41 -19.61
CA ALA A 109 -8.98 -9.46 -19.18
C ALA A 109 -9.98 -9.02 -18.10
#